data_AF-A0A533WBL6-F1
#
_entry.id   AF-A0A533WBL6-F1
#
_cell.length_a   1.000
_cell.length_b   1.000
_cell.length_c   1.000
_cell.angle_alpha   90.00
_cell.angle_beta   90.00
_cell.angle_gamma   90.00
#
_symmetry.space_group_name_H-M   'P 1'
#
loop_
_entity.id
_entity.type
_entity.pdbx_description
1 polymer ?
#
loop_
_entity_poly.entity_id
_entity_poly.type
_entity_poly.pdbx_seq_one_letter_code
_entity_poly.pdbx_strand_id
1 'polypeptide(L)'
;MTRMIAARTYFARMNEGRSVWMTEAQLIKGCKDFFISNGYDQLEENKVFDQGERIFNSLLVGSKAGDIQETIATYFRPKIDRHDTGLLGSLESMLYDLLDNYENTNMMLVTDSLSYMPTIKVEELSVALENLMDEGMFLLFLNERSGYALFEEFQKLTMPIPVPD
;
A
#
# COMPACT_ATOMS: atom_id res chain seq x y z
N MET A 1 -11.48 -3.52 25.07
CA MET A 1 -10.82 -2.20 25.01
C MET A 1 -9.87 -2.23 23.82
N THR A 2 -9.19 -1.14 23.49
CA THR A 2 -8.25 -1.13 22.35
C THR A 2 -6.82 -1.04 22.89
N ARG A 3 -5.97 -1.99 22.51
CA ARG A 3 -4.55 -2.01 22.89
C ARG A 3 -3.69 -1.58 21.70
N MET A 4 -2.69 -0.74 21.94
CA MET A 4 -1.65 -0.44 20.95
C MET A 4 -0.57 -1.51 20.99
N ILE A 5 -0.21 -2.08 19.83
CA ILE A 5 0.93 -3.00 19.73
C ILE A 5 1.89 -2.55 18.64
N ALA A 6 3.19 -2.76 18.82
CA ALA A 6 4.18 -2.42 17.80
C ALA A 6 3.87 -3.14 16.48
N ALA A 7 4.02 -2.46 15.33
CA ALA A 7 3.85 -3.05 14.00
C ALA A 7 4.67 -4.34 13.84
N ARG A 8 5.89 -4.37 14.36
CA ARG A 8 6.72 -5.59 14.39
C ARG A 8 6.02 -6.76 15.08
N THR A 9 5.40 -6.52 16.24
CA THR A 9 4.68 -7.55 17.00
C THR A 9 3.39 -7.95 16.28
N TYR A 10 2.67 -6.99 15.71
CA TYR A 10 1.47 -7.24 14.91
C TYR A 10 1.78 -8.13 13.72
N PHE A 11 2.75 -7.75 12.87
CA PHE A 11 3.13 -8.53 11.71
C PHE A 11 3.80 -9.85 12.06
N ALA A 12 4.58 -9.92 13.15
CA ALA A 12 5.12 -11.20 13.62
C ALA A 12 4.01 -12.20 13.96
N ARG A 13 2.93 -11.75 14.63
CA ARG A 13 1.77 -12.59 14.95
C ARG A 13 0.98 -12.96 13.71
N MET A 14 0.79 -12.03 12.77
CA MET A 14 0.07 -12.29 11.52
C MET A 14 0.79 -13.27 10.60
N ASN A 15 2.11 -13.20 10.59
CA ASN A 15 2.96 -14.04 9.77
C ASN A 15 3.34 -15.36 10.46
N GLU A 16 2.90 -15.57 11.71
CA GLU A 16 3.19 -16.80 12.45
C GLU A 16 2.63 -18.02 11.70
N GLY A 17 3.50 -18.98 11.40
CA GLY A 17 3.15 -20.18 10.64
C GLY A 17 2.93 -19.95 9.13
N ARG A 18 3.10 -18.74 8.60
CA ARG A 18 3.04 -18.46 7.16
C ARG A 18 4.39 -18.71 6.50
N SER A 19 4.39 -19.49 5.43
CA SER A 19 5.54 -19.69 4.53
C SER A 19 5.23 -19.36 3.06
N VAL A 20 3.97 -19.05 2.76
CA VAL A 20 3.48 -18.80 1.41
C VAL A 20 3.01 -17.34 1.28
N TRP A 21 3.53 -16.68 0.25
CA TRP A 21 3.14 -15.34 -0.16
C TRP A 21 1.75 -15.36 -0.79
N MET A 22 0.96 -14.33 -0.55
CA MET A 22 -0.29 -14.10 -1.24
C MET A 22 -0.04 -13.91 -2.72
N THR A 23 -1.01 -14.33 -3.52
CA THR A 23 -1.06 -14.02 -4.94
C THR A 23 -1.57 -12.60 -5.17
N GLU A 24 -1.31 -12.04 -6.34
CA GLU A 24 -1.88 -10.74 -6.73
C GLU A 24 -3.41 -10.72 -6.64
N ALA A 25 -4.08 -11.79 -7.07
CA ALA A 25 -5.53 -11.92 -6.95
C ALA A 25 -6.02 -11.85 -5.48
N GLN A 26 -5.28 -12.45 -4.55
CA GLN A 26 -5.59 -12.36 -3.12
C GLN A 26 -5.36 -10.94 -2.59
N LEU A 27 -4.30 -10.25 -3.05
CA LEU A 27 -4.08 -8.84 -2.67
C LEU A 27 -5.18 -7.92 -3.21
N ILE A 28 -5.58 -8.09 -4.47
CA ILE A 28 -6.68 -7.32 -5.07
C ILE A 28 -7.95 -7.52 -4.26
N LYS A 29 -8.29 -8.76 -3.90
CA LYS A 29 -9.46 -9.05 -3.06
C LYS A 29 -9.37 -8.34 -1.71
N GLY A 30 -8.23 -8.48 -1.01
CA GLY A 30 -8.05 -7.81 0.28
C GLY A 30 -8.13 -6.29 0.16
N CYS A 31 -7.55 -5.70 -0.88
CA CYS A 31 -7.58 -4.27 -1.14
C CYS A 31 -9.01 -3.75 -1.43
N LYS A 32 -9.84 -4.51 -2.14
CA LYS A 32 -11.28 -4.19 -2.30
C LYS A 32 -12.00 -4.12 -0.95
N ASP A 33 -11.80 -5.15 -0.12
CA ASP A 33 -12.40 -5.21 1.22
C ASP A 33 -11.92 -4.03 2.10
N PHE A 34 -10.65 -3.63 1.96
CA PHE A 34 -10.09 -2.43 2.60
C PHE A 34 -10.77 -1.15 2.12
N PHE A 35 -10.86 -0.94 0.81
CA PHE A 35 -11.48 0.25 0.22
C PHE A 35 -12.93 0.42 0.65
N ILE A 36 -13.73 -0.66 0.57
CA ILE A 36 -15.13 -0.65 1.03
C ILE A 36 -15.22 -0.27 2.51
N SER A 37 -14.36 -0.84 3.36
CA SER A 37 -14.37 -0.57 4.81
C SER A 37 -13.96 0.85 5.18
N ASN A 38 -13.28 1.57 4.28
CA ASN A 38 -12.79 2.94 4.49
C ASN A 38 -13.54 3.99 3.65
N GLY A 39 -14.63 3.59 2.97
CA GLY A 39 -15.50 4.50 2.21
C GLY A 39 -15.01 4.86 0.81
N TYR A 40 -14.02 4.14 0.27
CA TYR A 40 -13.63 4.20 -1.15
C TYR A 40 -14.45 3.17 -1.94
N ASP A 41 -15.78 3.30 -1.92
CA ASP A 41 -16.72 2.31 -2.45
C ASP A 41 -16.95 2.42 -3.97
N GLN A 42 -16.50 3.50 -4.59
CA GLN A 42 -16.46 3.64 -6.05
C GLN A 42 -15.22 2.95 -6.61
N LEU A 43 -15.36 1.65 -6.90
CA LEU A 43 -14.27 0.81 -7.38
C LEU A 43 -14.24 0.75 -8.91
N GLU A 44 -13.07 1.04 -9.49
CA GLU A 44 -12.78 0.85 -10.91
C GLU A 44 -11.65 -0.18 -11.08
N GLU A 45 -11.78 -1.10 -12.03
CA GLU A 45 -10.74 -2.10 -12.34
C GLU A 45 -10.03 -1.76 -13.64
N ASN A 46 -8.72 -2.03 -13.70
CA ASN A 46 -7.89 -1.83 -14.89
C ASN A 46 -7.95 -0.39 -15.45
N LYS A 47 -7.88 0.61 -14.55
CA LYS A 47 -7.89 2.02 -14.93
C LYS A 47 -6.52 2.41 -15.46
N VAL A 48 -6.52 2.97 -16.67
CA VAL A 48 -5.31 3.50 -17.30
C VAL A 48 -5.19 4.99 -16.98
N PHE A 49 -4.02 5.37 -16.48
CA PHE A 49 -3.56 6.73 -16.28
C PHE A 49 -2.54 7.04 -17.39
N ASP A 50 -2.88 7.97 -18.29
CA ASP A 50 -2.18 8.28 -19.54
C ASP A 50 -1.94 9.79 -19.77
N GLN A 51 -2.22 10.65 -18.79
CA GLN A 51 -2.04 12.11 -18.90
C GLN A 51 -0.61 12.57 -18.61
N GLY A 52 0.23 11.71 -18.02
CA GLY A 52 1.65 11.98 -17.73
C GLY A 52 2.62 11.41 -18.77
N GLU A 53 3.92 11.42 -18.45
CA GLU A 53 4.95 10.84 -19.32
C GLU A 53 4.89 9.31 -19.32
N ARG A 54 4.46 8.71 -18.21
CA ARG A 54 4.35 7.27 -18.04
C ARG A 54 2.90 6.82 -18.03
N ILE A 55 2.60 5.91 -18.94
CA ILE A 55 1.33 5.18 -18.92
C ILE A 55 1.37 4.15 -17.79
N PHE A 56 0.42 4.27 -16.87
CA PHE A 56 0.27 3.41 -15.71
C PHE A 56 -1.12 2.75 -15.73
N ASN A 57 -1.15 1.43 -15.62
CA ASN A 57 -2.41 0.69 -15.44
C ASN A 57 -2.55 0.28 -13.97
N SER A 58 -3.54 0.86 -13.30
CA SER A 58 -3.92 0.44 -11.96
C SER A 58 -4.97 -0.66 -12.03
N LEU A 59 -4.65 -1.83 -11.47
CA LEU A 59 -5.57 -2.97 -11.47
C LEU A 59 -6.82 -2.71 -10.61
N LEU A 60 -6.72 -1.82 -9.63
CA LEU A 60 -7.84 -1.39 -8.79
C LEU A 60 -7.68 0.07 -8.38
N VAL A 61 -8.72 0.85 -8.57
CA VAL A 61 -8.82 2.22 -8.10
C VAL A 61 -10.02 2.30 -7.17
N GLY A 62 -9.84 2.96 -6.03
CA GLY A 62 -10.92 3.26 -5.10
C GLY A 62 -11.10 4.76 -4.99
N SER A 63 -12.33 5.24 -5.18
CA SER A 63 -12.67 6.65 -4.98
C SER A 63 -13.72 6.81 -3.90
N LYS A 64 -13.60 7.91 -3.15
CA LYS A 64 -14.56 8.31 -2.13
C LYS A 64 -15.41 9.46 -2.65
N ALA A 65 -16.73 9.32 -2.55
CA ALA A 65 -17.65 10.39 -2.88
C ALA A 65 -17.57 11.52 -1.83
N GLY A 66 -17.47 12.77 -2.27
CA GLY A 66 -17.39 13.96 -1.41
C GLY A 66 -17.32 15.23 -2.23
N ASP A 67 -17.25 16.39 -1.55
CA ASP A 67 -17.06 17.70 -2.19
C ASP A 67 -15.73 17.78 -2.97
N ILE A 68 -14.72 17.02 -2.50
CA ILE A 68 -13.49 16.72 -3.22
C ILE A 68 -13.45 15.21 -3.40
N GLN A 69 -13.46 14.73 -4.65
CA GLN A 69 -13.35 13.30 -4.94
C GLN A 69 -11.91 12.86 -4.69
N GLU A 70 -11.68 12.18 -3.59
CA GLU A 70 -10.39 11.57 -3.29
C GLU A 70 -10.30 10.20 -3.97
N THR A 71 -9.21 9.96 -4.68
CA THR A 71 -8.97 8.74 -5.45
C THR A 71 -7.66 8.09 -5.04
N ILE A 72 -7.65 6.77 -4.91
CA ILE A 72 -6.44 5.98 -4.65
C ILE A 72 -6.21 5.05 -5.83
N ALA A 73 -5.10 5.25 -6.54
CA ALA A 73 -4.61 4.34 -7.56
C ALA A 73 -3.64 3.34 -6.95
N THR A 74 -3.83 2.05 -7.21
CA THR A 74 -3.03 0.98 -6.59
C THR A 74 -1.99 0.39 -7.53
N TYR A 75 -0.84 0.04 -6.96
CA TYR A 75 0.16 -0.82 -7.57
C TYR A 75 0.34 -2.07 -6.70
N PHE A 76 0.14 -3.25 -7.27
CA PHE A 76 0.24 -4.51 -6.53
C PHE A 76 1.63 -5.12 -6.67
N ARG A 77 2.26 -5.41 -5.54
CA ARG A 77 3.54 -6.15 -5.49
C ARG A 77 3.49 -7.18 -4.36
N PRO A 78 3.12 -8.45 -4.65
CA PRO A 78 2.98 -9.46 -3.62
C PRO A 78 4.23 -9.74 -2.80
N LYS A 79 5.40 -9.55 -3.39
CA LYS A 79 6.67 -9.90 -2.78
C LYS A 79 7.70 -8.78 -2.92
N ILE A 80 8.13 -8.26 -1.77
CA ILE A 80 9.26 -7.35 -1.64
C ILE A 80 10.19 -7.97 -0.60
N ASP A 81 11.20 -8.71 -1.06
CA ASP A 81 12.13 -9.46 -0.20
C ASP A 81 13.60 -9.08 -0.43
N ARG A 82 13.87 -8.14 -1.32
CA ARG A 82 15.19 -7.63 -1.69
C ARG A 82 15.07 -6.24 -2.27
N HIS A 83 16.20 -5.53 -2.32
CA HIS A 83 16.28 -4.26 -3.02
C HIS A 83 16.06 -4.48 -4.53
N ASP A 84 15.11 -3.74 -5.11
CA ASP A 84 14.73 -3.77 -6.53
C ASP A 84 14.63 -2.31 -7.01
N THR A 85 15.75 -1.77 -7.50
CA THR A 85 15.83 -0.38 -7.99
C THR A 85 14.87 -0.10 -9.14
N GLY A 86 14.61 -1.09 -9.98
CA GLY A 86 13.70 -0.96 -11.12
C GLY A 86 12.25 -0.79 -10.67
N LEU A 87 11.83 -1.52 -9.62
CA LEU A 87 10.54 -1.31 -8.98
C LEU A 87 10.45 0.11 -8.40
N LEU A 88 11.43 0.53 -7.60
CA LEU A 88 11.41 1.82 -6.90
C LEU A 88 11.35 3.00 -7.87
N GLY A 89 12.20 3.02 -8.90
CA GLY A 89 12.14 4.07 -9.93
C GLY A 89 10.86 4.02 -10.75
N SER A 90 10.21 2.86 -10.88
CA SER A 90 8.89 2.77 -11.50
C SER A 90 7.79 3.38 -10.64
N LEU A 91 7.81 3.09 -9.33
CA LEU A 91 6.88 3.68 -8.37
C LEU A 91 7.03 5.19 -8.30
N GLU A 92 8.28 5.69 -8.26
CA GLU A 92 8.60 7.12 -8.27
C GLU A 92 8.01 7.83 -9.49
N SER A 93 8.28 7.34 -10.70
CA SER A 93 7.73 7.97 -11.92
C SER A 93 6.20 7.97 -11.90
N MET A 94 5.57 6.86 -11.50
CA MET A 94 4.11 6.76 -11.47
C MET A 94 3.50 7.68 -10.40
N LEU A 95 4.16 7.84 -9.25
CA LEU A 95 3.75 8.76 -8.20
C LEU A 95 3.76 10.19 -8.72
N TYR A 96 4.87 10.65 -9.31
CA TYR A 96 4.96 12.01 -9.84
C TYR A 96 3.97 12.27 -10.97
N ASP A 97 3.77 11.32 -11.90
CA ASP A 97 2.76 11.46 -12.94
C ASP A 97 1.33 11.58 -12.38
N LEU A 98 1.02 10.85 -11.29
CA LEU A 98 -0.26 10.97 -10.62
C LEU A 98 -0.41 12.33 -9.93
N LEU A 99 0.59 12.75 -9.16
CA LEU A 99 0.56 14.02 -8.42
C LEU A 99 0.46 15.24 -9.34
N ASP A 100 1.18 15.23 -10.47
CA ASP A 100 1.26 16.37 -11.37
C ASP A 100 0.05 16.48 -12.32
N ASN A 101 -0.58 15.35 -12.67
CA ASN A 101 -1.59 15.32 -13.73
C ASN A 101 -3.01 14.94 -13.24
N TYR A 102 -3.14 14.35 -12.05
CA TYR A 102 -4.42 13.87 -11.54
C TYR A 102 -4.74 14.47 -10.17
N GLU A 103 -5.61 15.49 -10.17
CA GLU A 103 -6.06 16.12 -8.93
C GLU A 103 -6.64 15.10 -7.95
N ASN A 104 -6.28 15.25 -6.68
CA ASN A 104 -6.79 14.45 -5.56
C ASN A 104 -6.60 12.93 -5.75
N THR A 105 -5.60 12.52 -6.54
CA THR A 105 -5.27 11.11 -6.76
C THR A 105 -3.97 10.75 -6.04
N ASN A 106 -4.09 9.88 -5.05
CA ASN A 106 -2.96 9.31 -4.31
C ASN A 106 -2.55 7.97 -4.91
N MET A 107 -1.27 7.61 -4.77
CA MET A 107 -0.77 6.29 -5.15
C MET A 107 -0.66 5.39 -3.93
N MET A 108 -1.02 4.11 -4.06
CA MET A 108 -0.86 3.11 -2.99
C MET A 108 -0.11 1.87 -3.48
N LEU A 109 1.01 1.55 -2.83
CA LEU A 109 1.68 0.26 -2.97
C LEU A 109 1.00 -0.78 -2.08
N VAL A 110 0.50 -1.86 -2.67
CA VAL A 110 -0.17 -2.95 -1.96
C VAL A 110 0.71 -4.20 -1.99
N THR A 111 1.05 -4.74 -0.82
CA THR A 111 1.95 -5.89 -0.68
C THR A 111 1.53 -6.87 0.41
N ASP A 112 2.07 -8.08 0.41
CA ASP A 112 1.85 -9.06 1.48
C ASP A 112 2.55 -8.61 2.77
N SER A 113 1.92 -8.84 3.92
CA SER A 113 2.51 -8.62 5.25
C SER A 113 3.84 -9.34 5.49
N LEU A 114 4.17 -10.40 4.74
CA LEU A 114 5.50 -11.03 4.75
C LEU A 114 6.61 -10.09 4.24
N SER A 115 6.28 -9.11 3.39
CA SER A 115 7.21 -8.09 2.88
C SER A 115 7.66 -7.12 3.96
N TYR A 116 6.91 -6.99 5.07
CA TYR A 116 7.21 -6.03 6.13
C TYR A 116 8.63 -6.22 6.71
N MET A 117 9.01 -7.46 7.04
CA MET A 117 10.31 -7.72 7.66
C MET A 117 11.50 -7.40 6.74
N PRO A 118 11.50 -7.81 5.46
CA PRO A 118 12.49 -7.33 4.49
C PRO A 118 12.52 -5.81 4.36
N THR A 119 11.36 -5.16 4.21
CA THR A 119 11.25 -3.70 4.06
C THR A 119 11.94 -2.95 5.18
N ILE A 120 11.72 -3.33 6.45
CA ILE A 120 12.32 -2.62 7.59
C ILE A 120 13.77 -3.03 7.92
N LYS A 121 14.27 -4.15 7.37
CA LYS A 121 15.61 -4.65 7.68
C LYS A 121 16.64 -4.34 6.61
N VAL A 122 16.21 -4.10 5.37
CA VAL A 122 17.08 -3.73 4.26
C VAL A 122 17.07 -2.20 4.19
N GLU A 123 18.13 -1.58 4.71
CA GLU A 123 18.23 -0.12 4.86
C GLU A 123 17.92 0.64 3.56
N GLU A 124 18.51 0.25 2.43
CA GLU A 124 18.26 0.90 1.13
C GLU A 124 16.78 0.83 0.70
N LEU A 125 16.12 -0.30 0.94
CA LEU A 125 14.70 -0.49 0.63
C LEU A 125 13.81 0.32 1.59
N SER A 126 14.15 0.30 2.87
CA SER A 126 13.50 1.07 3.93
C SER A 126 13.51 2.55 3.58
N VAL A 127 14.69 3.09 3.28
CA VAL A 127 14.90 4.51 2.93
C VAL A 127 14.16 4.87 1.65
N ALA A 128 14.24 4.06 0.60
CA ALA A 128 13.57 4.37 -0.65
C ALA A 128 12.04 4.38 -0.51
N LEU A 129 11.47 3.43 0.23
CA LEU A 129 10.03 3.41 0.49
C LEU A 129 9.60 4.55 1.42
N GLU A 130 10.43 4.93 2.41
CA GLU A 130 10.18 6.12 3.23
C GLU A 130 10.12 7.38 2.37
N ASN A 131 11.07 7.58 1.46
CA ASN A 131 11.09 8.76 0.58
C ASN A 131 9.83 8.84 -0.30
N LEU A 132 9.46 7.74 -0.97
CA LEU A 132 8.24 7.71 -1.80
C LEU A 132 6.98 7.99 -0.98
N MET A 133 6.94 7.48 0.25
CA MET A 133 5.82 7.77 1.13
C MET A 133 5.82 9.23 1.58
N ASP A 134 6.98 9.85 1.86
CA ASP A 134 7.13 11.26 2.25
C ASP A 134 6.68 12.18 1.10
N GLU A 135 6.80 11.70 -0.14
CA GLU A 135 6.33 12.33 -1.37
C GLU A 135 4.83 12.12 -1.64
N GLY A 136 4.13 11.29 -0.86
CA GLY A 136 2.68 11.11 -0.95
C GLY A 136 2.21 9.71 -1.35
N MET A 137 3.10 8.71 -1.46
CA MET A 137 2.70 7.32 -1.68
C MET A 137 2.17 6.68 -0.38
N PHE A 138 1.06 5.95 -0.45
CA PHE A 138 0.57 5.11 0.63
C PHE A 138 1.14 3.68 0.53
N LEU A 139 1.28 3.01 1.67
CA LEU A 139 1.70 1.62 1.74
C LEU A 139 0.67 0.79 2.52
N LEU A 140 0.21 -0.30 1.91
CA LEU A 140 -0.76 -1.22 2.48
C LEU A 140 -0.19 -2.64 2.53
N PHE A 141 -0.03 -3.17 3.75
CA PHE A 141 0.24 -4.59 3.96
C PHE A 141 -1.06 -5.36 4.14
N LEU A 142 -1.19 -6.47 3.41
CA LEU A 142 -2.34 -7.37 3.46
C LEU A 142 -1.95 -8.76 3.94
N ASN A 143 -2.90 -9.44 4.57
CA ASN A 143 -2.84 -10.87 4.87
C ASN A 143 -4.18 -11.56 4.55
N GLU A 144 -4.25 -12.88 4.69
CA GLU A 144 -5.47 -13.66 4.44
C GLU A 144 -6.57 -13.50 5.51
N ARG A 145 -6.29 -12.85 6.64
CA ARG A 145 -7.17 -12.72 7.82
C ARG A 145 -7.65 -11.28 8.07
N SER A 146 -7.74 -10.45 7.02
CA SER A 146 -8.25 -9.06 7.11
C SER A 146 -7.36 -8.11 7.92
N GLY A 147 -6.08 -8.42 8.08
CA GLY A 147 -5.10 -7.53 8.69
C GLY A 147 -4.63 -6.49 7.68
N TYR A 148 -5.19 -5.29 7.77
CA TYR A 148 -4.76 -4.11 7.02
C TYR A 148 -3.88 -3.24 7.91
N ALA A 149 -2.77 -2.76 7.38
CA ALA A 149 -2.02 -1.68 8.00
C ALA A 149 -1.81 -0.57 6.96
N LEU A 150 -2.53 0.53 7.15
CA LEU A 150 -2.31 1.81 6.48
C LEU A 150 -1.42 2.65 7.39
N PHE A 151 -0.42 3.32 6.82
CA PHE A 151 0.44 4.26 7.55
C PHE A 151 0.17 5.66 7.04
N GLU A 152 -0.91 6.29 7.50
CA GLU A 152 -1.07 7.74 7.29
C GLU A 152 -0.14 8.51 8.23
N GLU A 153 0.68 9.37 7.62
CA GLU A 153 1.56 10.38 8.23
C GLU A 153 2.44 9.91 9.42
N PHE A 154 3.39 9.05 9.06
CA PHE A 154 4.78 9.01 9.52
C PHE A 154 5.15 9.30 10.99
N GLN A 155 5.60 8.23 11.65
CA GLN A 155 7.00 8.15 12.11
C GLN A 155 7.66 6.82 11.67
N LYS A 156 7.99 6.75 10.36
CA LYS A 156 8.98 5.92 9.65
C LYS A 156 8.83 4.38 9.70
N LEU A 157 7.90 3.87 8.89
CA LEU A 157 7.56 2.44 8.63
C LEU A 157 6.94 1.63 9.76
N THR A 158 7.03 2.07 11.02
CA THR A 158 6.62 1.22 12.15
C THR A 158 5.84 1.99 13.22
N MET A 159 4.57 2.27 12.96
CA MET A 159 3.69 2.82 13.99
C MET A 159 2.98 1.74 14.81
N PRO A 160 2.71 1.96 16.10
CA PRO A 160 1.87 1.06 16.88
C PRO A 160 0.47 0.95 16.26
N ILE A 161 -0.04 -0.27 16.13
CA ILE A 161 -1.34 -0.58 15.51
C ILE A 161 -2.37 -0.79 16.61
N PRO A 162 -3.55 -0.13 16.54
CA PRO A 162 -4.67 -0.40 17.43
C PRO A 162 -5.26 -1.78 17.14
N VAL A 163 -5.34 -2.64 18.16
CA VAL A 163 -6.02 -3.93 18.07
C VAL A 163 -7.15 -4.02 19.10
N PRO A 164 -8.34 -4.52 18.72
CA PRO A 164 -9.38 -4.89 19.68
C PRO A 164 -8.85 -5.98 20.62
N ASP A 165 -9.16 -5.88 21.91
CA ASP A 165 -8.92 -6.95 22.90
C ASP A 165 -9.63 -8.27 22.52
#